data_AF-A0A7C4D124-F1
#
_entry.id   AF-A0A7C4D124-F1
#
_cell.length_a   1.000
_cell.length_b   1.000
_cell.length_c   1.000
_cell.angle_alpha   90.00
_cell.angle_beta   90.00
_cell.angle_gamma   90.00
#
_symmetry.space_group_name_H-M   'P 1'
#
loop_
_entity.id
_entity.type
_entity.pdbx_description
1 polymer ?
#
loop_
_entity_poly.entity_id
_entity_poly.type
_entity_poly.pdbx_seq_one_letter_code
_entity_poly.pdbx_strand_id
1 'polypeptide(L)'
;MEIEVLIPRPYGFVVYEIVNGISLDVLGRDHGSIDECHNKYIYIAKKINIDTYTLCELLKKKLSCSSSEILGLKDTEAVAHQVVILYGCRAPVKELKLEMNERHVEAFLWQCDTEVIHNGNKFMIKLVIDPDNVDVIMNRLNVVKKYRGMFLNFFGYQRFGSRRPITHILGKFLVKKNWDSFIEVLCEHSFSTQYSAINGRGYTFCNLRYRYEDSLTFIKKAIPRHYLRLFVEAYQSYLFNVVLSKLWIEMLNNRSIENTVSIMNSIYRYIPIIGSRIKIHQPGIKNIIEEVLNVEGIEPKDFILKELGIESRGDFRESITYARDIYVYSERNEIRISFVLDRGSYASIFIREIIRSDPLLFT
;
A
#
# COMPACT_ATOMS: atom_id res chain seq x y z
N MET A 1 25.87 -2.77 -3.96
CA MET A 1 25.96 -3.82 -2.94
C MET A 1 24.58 -3.92 -2.30
N GLU A 2 23.94 -5.07 -2.45
CA GLU A 2 22.72 -5.38 -1.70
C GLU A 2 23.11 -5.68 -0.24
N ILE A 3 22.26 -5.31 0.71
CA ILE A 3 22.50 -5.55 2.14
C ILE A 3 21.33 -6.37 2.65
N GLU A 4 21.63 -7.48 3.30
CA GLU A 4 20.61 -8.26 4.01
C GLU A 4 20.22 -7.56 5.31
N VAL A 5 18.92 -7.41 5.51
CA VAL A 5 18.35 -6.70 6.66
C VAL A 5 17.13 -7.44 7.14
N LEU A 6 17.02 -7.61 8.45
CA LEU A 6 15.82 -8.12 9.10
C LEU A 6 15.02 -6.97 9.72
N ILE A 7 13.73 -6.91 9.43
CA ILE A 7 12.77 -6.08 10.15
C ILE A 7 11.97 -7.00 11.09
N PRO A 8 12.20 -6.97 12.42
CA PRO A 8 11.58 -7.91 13.34
C PRO A 8 10.08 -7.60 13.54
N ARG A 9 9.21 -8.10 12.65
CA ARG A 9 7.77 -7.84 12.70
C ARG A 9 7.08 -8.59 13.87
N PRO A 10 5.97 -8.04 14.42
CA PRO A 10 5.36 -6.75 14.07
C PRO A 10 6.06 -5.54 14.71
N TYR A 11 6.84 -5.74 15.79
CA TYR A 11 7.33 -4.66 16.64
C TYR A 11 8.43 -3.78 16.02
N GLY A 12 9.16 -4.30 15.04
CA GLY A 12 10.14 -3.56 14.25
C GLY A 12 9.54 -2.72 13.13
N PHE A 13 8.22 -2.80 12.93
CA PHE A 13 7.50 -2.01 11.94
C PHE A 13 6.31 -1.33 12.61
N VAL A 14 6.52 -0.11 13.09
CA VAL A 14 5.48 0.69 13.74
C VAL A 14 5.00 1.78 12.79
N VAL A 15 3.69 1.96 12.70
CA VAL A 15 3.07 3.01 11.89
C VAL A 15 2.02 3.76 12.69
N TYR A 16 2.03 5.08 12.56
CA TYR A 16 1.04 5.98 13.11
C TYR A 16 0.42 6.77 11.96
N GLU A 17 -0.89 6.75 11.87
CA GLU A 17 -1.60 7.64 10.94
C GLU A 17 -1.38 9.10 11.33
N ILE A 18 -1.41 10.00 10.34
CA ILE A 18 -1.38 11.44 10.56
C ILE A 18 -2.73 11.98 10.11
N VAL A 19 -3.47 12.53 11.06
CA VAL A 19 -4.82 13.05 10.86
C VAL A 19 -4.87 14.52 11.27
N ASN A 20 -5.48 15.35 10.43
CA ASN A 20 -5.57 16.80 10.64
C ASN A 20 -4.21 17.46 10.96
N GLY A 21 -3.14 16.96 10.35
CA GLY A 21 -1.76 17.43 10.52
C GLY A 21 -1.02 16.88 11.75
N ILE A 22 -1.68 16.06 12.58
CA ILE A 22 -1.11 15.55 13.83
C ILE A 22 -0.93 14.03 13.75
N SER A 23 0.25 13.55 14.16
CA SER A 23 0.56 12.11 14.22
C SER A 23 -0.04 11.48 15.46
N LEU A 24 -0.60 10.28 15.33
CA LEU A 24 -1.29 9.60 16.44
C LEU A 24 -0.36 9.23 17.62
N ASP A 25 0.96 9.21 17.45
CA ASP A 25 1.93 8.95 18.55
C ASP A 25 2.09 10.12 19.52
N VAL A 26 1.74 11.34 19.10
CA VAL A 26 1.83 12.54 19.95
C VAL A 26 0.49 12.95 20.54
N LEU A 27 -0.61 12.33 20.08
CA LEU A 27 -1.91 12.54 20.69
C LEU A 27 -1.96 11.84 22.05
N GLY A 28 -2.26 12.63 23.08
CA GLY A 28 -2.55 12.08 24.40
C GLY A 28 -3.81 11.23 24.39
N ARG A 29 -4.00 10.46 25.46
CA ARG A 29 -5.29 9.82 25.77
C ARG A 29 -6.26 10.87 26.33
N ASP A 30 -6.54 11.92 25.56
CA ASP A 30 -7.69 12.75 25.88
C ASP A 30 -8.93 12.02 25.33
N HIS A 31 -9.76 11.57 26.25
CA HIS A 31 -10.93 10.79 25.90
C HIS A 31 -12.07 11.76 25.57
N GLY A 32 -12.49 11.79 24.31
CA GLY A 32 -13.73 12.47 23.93
C GLY A 32 -14.88 12.05 24.85
N SER A 33 -15.78 12.99 25.15
CA SER A 33 -16.96 12.69 25.97
C SER A 33 -17.95 11.88 25.13
N ILE A 34 -18.35 10.69 25.61
CA ILE A 34 -19.37 9.87 24.94
C ILE A 34 -20.69 10.65 24.81
N ASP A 35 -21.00 11.49 25.80
CA ASP A 35 -22.24 12.28 25.84
C ASP A 35 -22.30 13.35 24.75
N GLU A 36 -21.17 13.72 24.15
CA GLU A 36 -21.08 14.67 23.03
C GLU A 36 -21.28 14.00 21.67
N CYS A 37 -21.37 12.66 21.64
CA CYS A 37 -21.42 11.89 20.39
C CYS A 37 -22.87 11.60 19.99
N HIS A 38 -23.28 12.11 18.83
CA HIS A 38 -24.63 11.83 18.33
C HIS A 38 -24.68 10.53 17.54
N ASN A 39 -23.89 10.43 16.47
CA ASN A 39 -23.93 9.27 15.59
C ASN A 39 -22.55 8.86 15.06
N LYS A 40 -21.53 9.73 15.14
CA LYS A 40 -20.18 9.45 14.66
C LYS A 40 -19.19 9.41 15.81
N TYR A 41 -18.55 8.26 15.98
CA TYR A 41 -17.56 8.00 17.03
C TYR A 41 -16.18 7.79 16.38
N ILE A 42 -15.19 8.57 16.78
CA ILE A 42 -13.85 8.53 16.18
C ILE A 42 -12.91 7.89 17.19
N TYR A 43 -12.56 6.63 16.94
CA TYR A 43 -11.61 5.88 17.77
C TYR A 43 -10.21 5.96 17.18
N ILE A 44 -9.21 6.13 18.04
CA ILE A 44 -7.83 5.80 17.71
C ILE A 44 -7.61 4.35 18.14
N ALA A 45 -7.27 3.51 17.17
CA ALA A 45 -7.08 2.08 17.35
C ALA A 45 -5.62 1.68 17.10
N LYS A 46 -4.98 1.11 18.12
CA LYS A 46 -3.73 0.36 18.03
C LYS A 46 -4.04 -1.10 17.73
N LYS A 47 -3.42 -1.65 16.69
CA LYS A 47 -3.59 -3.04 16.27
C LYS A 47 -2.26 -3.74 16.08
N ILE A 48 -2.18 -5.02 16.46
CA ILE A 48 -1.02 -5.90 16.28
C ILE A 48 -1.50 -7.24 15.72
N ASN A 49 -0.88 -7.72 14.63
CA ASN A 49 -1.16 -9.00 13.97
C ASN A 49 -2.63 -9.20 13.54
N ILE A 50 -3.32 -8.11 13.22
CA ILE A 50 -4.72 -8.12 12.78
C ILE A 50 -4.89 -7.15 11.60
N ASP A 51 -5.59 -7.59 10.57
CA ASP A 51 -5.88 -6.75 9.40
C ASP A 51 -6.97 -5.72 9.74
N THR A 52 -7.00 -4.61 8.99
CA THR A 52 -7.90 -3.49 9.29
C THR A 52 -9.39 -3.88 9.17
N TYR A 53 -9.77 -4.79 8.27
CA TYR A 53 -11.18 -5.20 8.15
C TYR A 53 -11.62 -6.04 9.33
N THR A 54 -10.82 -7.02 9.75
CA THR A 54 -11.11 -7.82 10.95
C THR A 54 -11.18 -6.93 12.20
N LEU A 55 -10.30 -5.94 12.33
CA LEU A 55 -10.40 -4.93 13.39
C LEU A 55 -11.74 -4.19 13.35
N CYS A 56 -12.18 -3.70 12.19
CA CYS A 56 -13.45 -2.98 12.06
C CYS A 56 -14.65 -3.85 12.46
N GLU A 57 -14.71 -5.10 12.00
CA GLU A 57 -15.78 -6.04 12.38
C GLU A 57 -15.77 -6.33 13.89
N LEU A 58 -14.59 -6.49 14.49
CA LEU A 58 -14.42 -6.69 15.92
C LEU A 58 -14.98 -5.50 16.72
N LEU A 59 -14.58 -4.28 16.35
CA LEU A 59 -15.02 -3.05 17.02
C LEU A 59 -16.52 -2.82 16.85
N LYS A 60 -17.06 -2.94 15.63
CA LYS A 60 -18.50 -2.83 15.39
C LYS A 60 -19.31 -3.81 16.24
N LYS A 61 -18.87 -5.07 16.32
CA LYS A 61 -19.56 -6.10 17.11
C LYS A 61 -19.51 -5.77 18.61
N LYS A 62 -18.35 -5.36 19.12
CA LYS A 62 -18.16 -5.07 20.55
C LYS A 62 -18.91 -3.82 21.01
N LEU A 63 -18.96 -2.81 20.16
CA LEU A 63 -19.58 -1.50 20.46
C LEU A 63 -21.02 -1.39 19.92
N SER A 64 -21.53 -2.47 19.31
CA SER A 64 -22.87 -2.56 18.72
C SER A 64 -23.16 -1.45 17.70
N CYS A 65 -22.21 -1.20 16.80
CA CYS A 65 -22.27 -0.17 15.76
C CYS A 65 -22.81 -0.73 14.43
N SER A 66 -23.43 0.13 13.62
CA SER A 66 -24.03 -0.25 12.34
C SER A 66 -23.01 -0.31 11.20
N SER A 67 -22.07 0.64 11.17
CA SER A 67 -21.05 0.73 10.12
C SER A 67 -19.73 1.28 10.66
N SER A 68 -18.70 1.16 9.82
CA SER A 68 -17.35 1.61 10.10
C SER A 68 -16.71 2.22 8.86
N GLU A 69 -15.88 3.22 9.05
CA GLU A 69 -15.09 3.88 8.01
C GLU A 69 -13.63 4.01 8.48
N ILE A 70 -12.71 3.93 7.52
CA ILE A 70 -11.26 4.01 7.73
C ILE A 70 -10.67 4.97 6.70
N LEU A 71 -9.54 5.60 7.03
CA LEU A 71 -8.86 6.53 6.12
C LEU A 71 -7.78 5.86 5.24
N GLY A 72 -7.46 4.60 5.56
CA GLY A 72 -6.54 3.78 4.79
C GLY A 72 -6.30 2.42 5.44
N LEU A 73 -5.83 1.46 4.65
CA LEU A 73 -5.37 0.17 5.18
C LEU A 73 -3.95 0.33 5.74
N LYS A 74 -3.66 -0.39 6.82
CA LYS A 74 -2.30 -0.51 7.40
C LYS A 74 -1.89 -1.97 7.44
N ASP A 75 -0.59 -2.21 7.37
CA ASP A 75 0.00 -3.55 7.37
C ASP A 75 -0.49 -4.40 8.55
N THR A 76 -0.75 -5.68 8.28
CA THR A 76 -1.24 -6.64 9.29
C THR A 76 -0.13 -7.04 10.25
N GLU A 77 1.07 -7.32 9.72
CA GLU A 77 2.27 -7.70 10.46
C GLU A 77 3.07 -6.45 10.86
N ALA A 78 2.40 -5.56 11.60
CA ALA A 78 2.93 -4.29 12.09
C ALA A 78 2.21 -3.89 13.37
N VAL A 79 2.84 -3.01 14.16
CA VAL A 79 2.14 -2.26 15.21
C VAL A 79 1.57 -1.00 14.57
N ALA A 80 0.27 -0.98 14.30
CA ALA A 80 -0.36 0.10 13.57
C ALA A 80 -1.35 0.88 14.45
N HIS A 81 -1.23 2.20 14.44
CA HIS A 81 -2.17 3.12 15.06
C HIS A 81 -2.91 3.87 13.95
N GLN A 82 -4.23 3.78 13.93
CA GLN A 82 -5.07 4.37 12.89
C GLN A 82 -6.39 4.86 13.47
N VAL A 83 -7.04 5.76 12.75
CA VAL A 83 -8.41 6.16 13.07
C VAL A 83 -9.40 5.13 12.53
N VAL A 84 -10.36 4.75 13.36
CA VAL A 84 -11.55 3.98 12.98
C VAL A 84 -12.77 4.81 13.35
N ILE A 85 -13.55 5.18 12.34
CA ILE A 85 -14.80 5.92 12.52
C ILE A 85 -15.91 4.89 12.60
N LEU A 86 -16.74 4.95 13.64
CA LEU A 86 -17.87 4.05 13.85
C LEU A 86 -19.16 4.85 13.90
N TYR A 87 -20.23 4.28 13.36
CA TYR A 87 -21.54 4.93 13.32
C TYR A 87 -22.61 4.11 14.02
N GLY A 88 -23.60 4.79 14.60
CA GLY A 88 -24.78 4.16 15.21
C GLY A 88 -24.45 3.17 16.34
N CYS A 89 -23.43 3.46 17.14
CA CYS A 89 -23.01 2.61 18.25
C CYS A 89 -24.01 2.67 19.41
N ARG A 90 -24.55 1.52 19.82
CA ARG A 90 -25.49 1.42 20.96
C ARG A 90 -24.80 1.21 22.31
N ALA A 91 -23.54 0.81 22.30
CA ALA A 91 -22.75 0.59 23.51
C ALA A 91 -21.32 1.13 23.35
N PRO A 92 -21.15 2.45 23.07
CA PRO A 92 -19.83 3.05 22.99
C PRO A 92 -19.13 3.03 24.37
N VAL A 93 -17.81 2.89 24.37
CA VAL A 93 -16.96 2.96 25.57
C VAL A 93 -15.75 3.86 25.33
N LYS A 94 -15.20 4.48 26.38
CA LYS A 94 -14.05 5.38 26.25
C LYS A 94 -12.76 4.66 25.88
N GLU A 95 -12.58 3.43 26.36
CA GLU A 95 -11.43 2.59 26.08
C GLU A 95 -11.86 1.12 25.99
N LEU A 96 -11.23 0.38 25.09
CA LEU A 96 -11.43 -1.04 24.86
C LEU A 96 -10.07 -1.69 24.65
N LYS A 97 -9.81 -2.79 25.36
CA LYS A 97 -8.64 -3.64 25.15
C LYS A 97 -9.10 -5.07 24.90
N LEU A 98 -8.54 -5.69 23.87
CA LEU A 98 -8.86 -7.06 23.45
C LEU A 98 -7.58 -7.79 23.11
N GLU A 99 -7.32 -8.87 23.84
CA GLU A 99 -6.20 -9.78 23.61
C GLU A 99 -6.74 -11.13 23.12
N MET A 100 -6.23 -11.59 21.97
CA MET A 100 -6.69 -12.80 21.29
C MET A 100 -5.49 -13.53 20.70
N ASN A 101 -4.87 -14.41 21.48
CA ASN A 101 -3.61 -15.08 21.13
C ASN A 101 -2.52 -14.04 20.77
N GLU A 102 -1.98 -14.09 19.56
CA GLU A 102 -0.96 -13.16 19.06
C GLU A 102 -1.53 -11.80 18.61
N ARG A 103 -2.86 -11.63 18.65
CA ARG A 103 -3.54 -10.41 18.21
C ARG A 103 -3.84 -9.50 19.39
N HIS A 104 -3.52 -8.23 19.21
CA HIS A 104 -3.76 -7.20 20.21
C HIS A 104 -4.50 -6.03 19.61
N VAL A 105 -5.55 -5.57 20.29
CA VAL A 105 -6.30 -4.36 19.93
C VAL A 105 -6.49 -3.50 21.16
N GLU A 106 -6.06 -2.26 21.07
CA GLU A 106 -6.45 -1.18 21.99
C GLU A 106 -7.18 -0.12 21.18
N ALA A 107 -8.34 0.33 21.62
CA ALA A 107 -9.07 1.43 20.99
C ALA A 107 -9.53 2.41 22.06
N PHE A 108 -9.34 3.70 21.83
CA PHE A 108 -9.88 4.73 22.69
C PHE A 108 -10.67 5.76 21.88
N LEU A 109 -11.77 6.22 22.46
CA LEU A 109 -12.59 7.26 21.87
C LEU A 109 -11.82 8.58 21.93
N TRP A 110 -11.53 9.15 20.77
CA TRP A 110 -10.78 10.39 20.65
C TRP A 110 -11.70 11.59 20.51
N GLN A 111 -12.59 11.57 19.51
CA GLN A 111 -13.47 12.69 19.18
C GLN A 111 -14.81 12.18 18.65
N CYS A 112 -15.77 13.08 18.55
CA CYS A 112 -17.08 12.80 17.97
C CYS A 112 -17.48 13.85 16.94
N ASP A 113 -18.25 13.40 15.95
CA ASP A 113 -18.88 14.25 14.91
C ASP A 113 -17.96 15.24 14.18
N THR A 114 -16.64 15.05 14.26
CA THR A 114 -15.61 15.92 13.68
C THR A 114 -15.13 15.37 12.33
N GLU A 115 -14.72 16.25 11.42
CA GLU A 115 -14.08 15.83 10.17
C GLU A 115 -12.63 15.39 10.41
N VAL A 116 -12.23 14.26 9.80
CA VAL A 116 -10.89 13.71 9.91
C VAL A 116 -10.28 13.59 8.53
N ILE A 117 -9.16 14.27 8.33
CA ILE A 117 -8.44 14.31 7.06
C ILE A 117 -7.15 13.53 7.24
N HIS A 118 -6.96 12.47 6.46
CA HIS A 118 -5.70 11.72 6.45
C HIS A 118 -4.66 12.45 5.59
N ASN A 119 -3.57 12.85 6.24
CA ASN A 119 -2.46 13.56 5.60
C ASN A 119 -1.33 12.60 5.20
N GLY A 120 -1.12 11.54 5.97
CA GLY A 120 -0.01 10.63 5.73
C GLY A 120 0.21 9.68 6.90
N ASN A 121 1.42 9.15 7.00
CA ASN A 121 1.79 8.19 8.04
C ASN A 121 3.21 8.47 8.53
N LYS A 122 3.40 8.41 9.85
CA LYS A 122 4.70 8.36 10.49
C LYS A 122 5.09 6.91 10.69
N PHE A 123 6.30 6.56 10.29
CA PHE A 123 6.86 5.22 10.42
C PHE A 123 8.01 5.24 11.40
N MET A 124 8.10 4.19 12.22
CA MET A 124 9.28 3.87 13.02
C MET A 124 9.70 2.45 12.69
N ILE A 125 10.86 2.32 12.08
CA ILE A 125 11.36 1.06 11.53
C ILE A 125 12.65 0.69 12.25
N LYS A 126 12.69 -0.53 12.76
CA LYS A 126 13.90 -1.15 13.31
C LYS A 126 14.49 -2.09 12.25
N LEU A 127 15.74 -1.83 11.90
CA LEU A 127 16.56 -2.68 11.05
C LEU A 127 17.55 -3.41 11.94
N VAL A 128 17.62 -4.74 11.81
CA VAL A 128 18.68 -5.57 12.37
C VAL A 128 19.57 -5.97 11.19
N ILE A 129 20.84 -5.59 11.27
CA ILE A 129 21.80 -5.69 10.16
C ILE A 129 23.15 -6.19 10.67
N ASP A 130 23.95 -6.74 9.78
CA ASP A 130 25.35 -7.01 10.07
C ASP A 130 26.06 -5.70 10.49
N PRO A 131 26.77 -5.65 11.65
CA PRO A 131 27.55 -4.50 12.07
C PRO A 131 28.45 -3.89 10.99
N ASP A 132 29.05 -4.72 10.12
CA ASP A 132 29.96 -4.27 9.07
C ASP A 132 29.24 -3.46 7.98
N ASN A 133 27.91 -3.56 7.90
CA ASN A 133 27.07 -2.86 6.92
C ASN A 133 26.41 -1.59 7.46
N VAL A 134 26.56 -1.27 8.76
CA VAL A 134 25.93 -0.10 9.40
C VAL A 134 26.33 1.19 8.71
N ASP A 135 27.64 1.40 8.51
CA ASP A 135 28.16 2.61 7.87
C ASP A 135 27.65 2.79 6.44
N VAL A 136 27.43 1.69 5.72
CA VAL A 136 26.89 1.73 4.36
C VAL A 136 25.45 2.25 4.37
N ILE A 137 24.61 1.78 5.29
CA ILE A 137 23.23 2.25 5.45
C ILE A 137 23.20 3.71 5.91
N MET A 138 24.05 4.08 6.86
CA MET A 138 24.16 5.47 7.35
C MET A 138 24.59 6.43 6.22
N ASN A 139 25.56 6.04 5.39
CA ASN A 139 25.97 6.82 4.22
C ASN A 139 24.84 7.01 3.21
N ARG A 140 24.06 5.97 2.93
CA ARG A 140 22.88 6.08 2.03
C ARG A 140 21.81 7.00 2.62
N LEU A 141 21.55 6.90 3.92
CA LEU A 141 20.65 7.82 4.63
C LEU A 141 21.13 9.27 4.55
N ASN A 142 22.45 9.51 4.63
CA ASN A 142 23.02 10.86 4.46
C ASN A 142 22.81 11.39 3.04
N VAL A 143 22.96 10.55 2.01
CA VAL A 143 22.63 10.93 0.62
C VAL A 143 21.15 11.26 0.47
N VAL A 144 20.27 10.43 1.01
CA VAL A 144 18.82 10.68 1.02
C VAL A 144 18.51 12.02 1.69
N LYS A 145 19.08 12.29 2.86
CA LYS A 145 18.94 13.58 3.57
C LYS A 145 19.47 14.77 2.77
N LYS A 146 20.61 14.61 2.07
CA LYS A 146 21.17 15.64 1.17
C LYS A 146 20.16 16.07 0.11
N TYR A 147 19.37 15.13 -0.42
CA TYR A 147 18.29 15.39 -1.37
C TYR A 147 16.92 15.54 -0.68
N ARG A 148 16.89 16.03 0.57
CA ARG A 148 15.67 16.35 1.34
C ARG A 148 14.70 15.17 1.51
N GLY A 149 15.22 13.94 1.51
CA GLY A 149 14.41 12.73 1.62
C GLY A 149 13.67 12.35 0.35
N MET A 150 14.02 12.93 -0.80
CA MET A 150 13.36 12.67 -2.07
C MET A 150 13.58 11.23 -2.55
N PHE A 151 12.52 10.59 -3.06
CA PHE A 151 12.59 9.33 -3.79
C PHE A 151 11.46 9.22 -4.82
N LEU A 152 11.58 8.26 -5.75
CA LEU A 152 10.56 8.00 -6.77
C LEU A 152 9.33 7.35 -6.12
N ASN A 153 8.14 7.89 -6.41
CA ASN A 153 6.90 7.51 -5.73
C ASN A 153 6.23 6.27 -6.34
N PHE A 154 7.01 5.20 -6.50
CA PHE A 154 6.54 3.91 -7.00
C PHE A 154 5.39 3.35 -6.15
N PHE A 155 4.52 2.56 -6.78
CA PHE A 155 3.65 1.65 -6.06
C PHE A 155 4.49 0.55 -5.40
N GLY A 156 4.34 0.39 -4.08
CA GLY A 156 5.04 -0.60 -3.28
C GLY A 156 4.56 -2.04 -3.50
N TYR A 157 5.32 -3.00 -3.00
CA TYR A 157 5.08 -4.44 -3.17
C TYR A 157 3.75 -4.89 -2.58
N GLN A 158 3.30 -4.23 -1.52
CA GLN A 158 1.97 -4.46 -0.92
C GLN A 158 0.83 -4.24 -1.92
N ARG A 159 0.99 -3.36 -2.92
CA ARG A 159 0.00 -3.14 -3.99
C ARG A 159 -0.13 -4.37 -4.91
N PHE A 160 0.96 -5.11 -5.06
CA PHE A 160 1.04 -6.30 -5.91
C PHE A 160 0.71 -7.60 -5.16
N GLY A 161 0.61 -7.53 -3.83
CA GLY A 161 0.35 -8.63 -2.91
C GLY A 161 1.62 -9.05 -2.16
N SER A 162 1.69 -8.82 -0.85
CA SER A 162 2.92 -9.05 -0.08
C SER A 162 3.36 -10.53 -0.05
N ARG A 163 2.41 -11.47 0.04
CA ARG A 163 2.72 -12.91 0.09
C ARG A 163 2.85 -13.56 -1.29
N ARG A 164 2.03 -13.12 -2.23
CA ARG A 164 2.01 -13.59 -3.62
C ARG A 164 1.88 -12.35 -4.50
N PRO A 165 3.00 -11.78 -5.00
CA PRO A 165 3.00 -10.51 -5.74
C PRO A 165 2.48 -10.67 -7.18
N ILE A 166 1.28 -11.26 -7.33
CA ILE A 166 0.71 -11.67 -8.62
C ILE A 166 -0.49 -10.82 -9.06
N THR A 167 -0.95 -9.84 -8.26
CA THR A 167 -2.21 -9.12 -8.57
C THR A 167 -2.14 -8.33 -9.88
N HIS A 168 -0.97 -7.78 -10.22
CA HIS A 168 -0.76 -7.09 -11.50
C HIS A 168 -0.70 -8.06 -12.69
N ILE A 169 -0.21 -9.28 -12.49
CA ILE A 169 -0.22 -10.35 -13.50
C ILE A 169 -1.65 -10.78 -13.80
N LEU A 170 -2.45 -10.98 -12.75
CA LEU A 170 -3.89 -11.21 -12.87
C LEU A 170 -4.58 -10.06 -13.62
N GLY A 171 -4.28 -8.82 -13.26
CA GLY A 171 -4.80 -7.63 -13.95
C GLY A 171 -4.44 -7.58 -15.42
N LYS A 172 -3.19 -7.93 -15.77
CA LYS A 172 -2.72 -8.03 -17.16
C LYS A 172 -3.56 -9.02 -17.96
N PHE A 173 -3.78 -10.23 -17.43
CA PHE A 173 -4.60 -11.22 -18.12
C PHE A 173 -6.06 -10.78 -18.26
N LEU A 174 -6.63 -10.09 -17.28
CA LEU A 174 -7.97 -9.51 -17.40
C LEU A 174 -8.03 -8.46 -18.52
N VAL A 175 -7.09 -7.51 -18.56
CA VAL A 175 -7.04 -6.46 -19.59
C VAL A 175 -6.87 -7.06 -20.98
N LYS A 176 -6.02 -8.08 -21.12
CA LYS A 176 -5.81 -8.80 -22.39
C LYS A 176 -6.91 -9.82 -22.72
N LYS A 177 -7.95 -9.93 -21.88
CA LYS A 177 -9.06 -10.90 -22.00
C LYS A 177 -8.59 -12.36 -22.11
N ASN A 178 -7.46 -12.67 -21.51
CA ASN A 178 -6.92 -14.03 -21.45
C ASN A 178 -7.42 -14.70 -20.16
N TRP A 179 -8.67 -15.19 -20.21
CA TRP A 179 -9.37 -15.74 -19.05
C TRP A 179 -8.74 -17.02 -18.53
N ASP A 180 -8.19 -17.85 -19.42
CA ASP A 180 -7.57 -19.13 -19.05
C ASP A 180 -6.29 -18.91 -18.26
N SER A 181 -5.38 -18.05 -18.76
CA SER A 181 -4.15 -17.72 -18.01
C SER A 181 -4.44 -16.96 -16.72
N PHE A 182 -5.51 -16.17 -16.66
CA PHE A 182 -5.96 -15.57 -15.40
C PHE A 182 -6.29 -16.65 -14.36
N ILE A 183 -7.08 -17.67 -14.74
CA ILE A 183 -7.44 -18.77 -13.82
C ILE A 183 -6.22 -19.60 -13.46
N GLU A 184 -5.35 -19.88 -14.42
CA GLU A 184 -4.11 -20.63 -14.20
C GLU A 184 -3.26 -19.96 -13.12
N VAL A 185 -2.93 -18.67 -13.27
CA VAL A 185 -2.13 -17.94 -12.28
C VAL A 185 -2.84 -17.76 -10.95
N LEU A 186 -4.16 -17.52 -10.97
CA LEU A 186 -4.95 -17.39 -9.74
C LEU A 186 -4.91 -18.70 -8.93
N CYS A 187 -4.96 -19.83 -9.62
CA CYS A 187 -5.05 -21.16 -9.04
C CYS A 187 -3.70 -21.87 -8.90
N GLU A 188 -2.62 -21.31 -9.42
CA GLU A 188 -1.29 -21.91 -9.35
C GLU A 188 -0.84 -22.09 -7.89
N HIS A 189 -0.21 -23.23 -7.60
CA HIS A 189 0.24 -23.62 -6.26
C HIS A 189 1.75 -23.47 -6.06
N SER A 190 2.46 -22.88 -7.01
CA SER A 190 3.92 -22.98 -7.21
C SER A 190 4.79 -21.99 -6.44
N PHE A 191 4.25 -21.18 -5.51
CA PHE A 191 5.11 -20.51 -4.53
C PHE A 191 5.24 -21.40 -3.29
N SER A 192 6.38 -22.07 -3.24
CA SER A 192 6.82 -23.12 -2.33
C SER A 192 6.61 -22.83 -0.84
N THR A 193 6.00 -23.81 -0.16
CA THR A 193 6.25 -24.29 1.22
C THR A 193 6.22 -23.29 2.38
N GLN A 194 5.27 -23.57 3.29
CA GLN A 194 4.90 -22.89 4.54
C GLN A 194 3.96 -21.70 4.32
N TYR A 195 2.91 -21.61 5.16
CA TYR A 195 1.80 -20.64 5.07
C TYR A 195 0.67 -20.98 4.09
N SER A 196 0.26 -22.24 4.12
CA SER A 196 -1.10 -22.71 3.78
C SER A 196 -2.16 -22.14 4.74
N ALA A 197 -2.31 -20.81 4.82
CA ALA A 197 -3.33 -20.18 5.66
C ALA A 197 -3.65 -18.75 5.20
N ILE A 198 -4.06 -18.60 3.96
CA ILE A 198 -5.18 -17.68 3.69
C ILE A 198 -6.40 -18.58 3.46
N ASN A 199 -7.03 -18.91 4.59
CA ASN A 199 -8.40 -19.42 4.72
C ASN A 199 -8.76 -20.81 4.22
N GLY A 200 -7.85 -21.75 3.90
CA GLY A 200 -8.24 -23.15 3.57
C GLY A 200 -9.28 -23.30 2.43
N ARG A 201 -9.59 -22.21 1.73
CA ARG A 201 -10.65 -22.07 0.72
C ARG A 201 -10.08 -21.89 -0.68
N GLY A 202 -8.77 -21.59 -0.81
CA GLY A 202 -8.15 -21.39 -2.13
C GLY A 202 -8.24 -22.62 -3.03
N TYR A 203 -7.96 -23.81 -2.47
CA TYR A 203 -8.12 -25.08 -3.16
C TYR A 203 -9.60 -25.39 -3.47
N THR A 204 -10.51 -25.15 -2.51
CA THR A 204 -11.95 -25.36 -2.71
C THR A 204 -12.52 -24.43 -3.79
N PHE A 205 -12.06 -23.18 -3.83
CA PHE A 205 -12.49 -22.16 -4.77
C PHE A 205 -12.05 -22.48 -6.20
N CYS A 206 -10.78 -22.84 -6.39
CA CYS A 206 -10.26 -23.19 -7.71
C CYS A 206 -10.87 -24.48 -8.26
N ASN A 207 -11.25 -25.43 -7.39
CA ASN A 207 -11.99 -26.63 -7.81
C ASN A 207 -13.40 -26.32 -8.34
N LEU A 208 -13.99 -25.16 -7.99
CA LEU A 208 -15.27 -24.75 -8.56
C LEU A 208 -15.18 -24.43 -10.05
N ARG A 209 -13.99 -24.17 -10.62
CA ARG A 209 -13.83 -23.83 -12.04
C ARG A 209 -14.39 -24.89 -12.97
N TYR A 210 -14.24 -26.17 -12.62
CA TYR A 210 -14.75 -27.31 -13.38
C TYR A 210 -16.28 -27.42 -13.38
N ARG A 211 -16.98 -26.62 -12.58
CA ARG A 211 -18.44 -26.54 -12.56
C ARG A 211 -19.02 -25.53 -13.56
N TYR A 212 -18.16 -24.80 -14.28
CA TYR A 212 -18.56 -23.79 -15.24
C TYR A 212 -18.14 -24.20 -16.65
N GLU A 213 -18.94 -23.80 -17.63
CA GLU A 213 -18.74 -24.14 -19.05
C GLU A 213 -17.47 -23.51 -19.63
N ASP A 214 -17.13 -22.31 -19.15
CA ASP A 214 -15.97 -21.56 -19.61
C ASP A 214 -15.38 -20.65 -18.51
N SER A 215 -14.15 -20.22 -18.73
CA SER A 215 -13.36 -19.41 -17.81
C SER A 215 -13.97 -18.04 -17.51
N LEU A 216 -14.58 -17.38 -18.50
CA LEU A 216 -15.22 -16.08 -18.30
C LEU A 216 -16.46 -16.22 -17.42
N THR A 217 -17.25 -17.27 -17.62
CA THR A 217 -18.42 -17.58 -16.79
C THR A 217 -18.02 -17.85 -15.34
N PHE A 218 -16.93 -18.61 -15.11
CA PHE A 218 -16.37 -18.80 -13.77
C PHE A 218 -15.99 -17.47 -13.13
N ILE A 219 -15.18 -16.65 -13.81
CA ILE A 219 -14.71 -15.35 -13.31
C ILE A 219 -15.89 -14.47 -12.89
N LYS A 220 -16.92 -14.35 -13.75
CA LYS A 220 -18.11 -13.51 -13.49
C LYS A 220 -18.93 -13.96 -12.30
N LYS A 221 -19.08 -15.27 -12.11
CA LYS A 221 -19.98 -15.85 -11.09
C LYS A 221 -19.28 -16.09 -9.75
N ALA A 222 -17.99 -16.43 -9.78
CA ALA A 222 -17.26 -16.86 -8.59
C ALA A 222 -16.42 -15.74 -7.96
N ILE A 223 -15.90 -14.79 -8.75
CA ILE A 223 -15.02 -13.73 -8.25
C ILE A 223 -15.80 -12.43 -8.08
N PRO A 224 -15.88 -11.87 -6.86
CA PRO A 224 -16.50 -10.57 -6.64
C PRO A 224 -15.85 -9.47 -7.49
N ARG A 225 -16.70 -8.63 -8.11
CA ARG A 225 -16.27 -7.57 -9.03
C ARG A 225 -15.24 -6.60 -8.46
N HIS A 226 -15.26 -6.36 -7.15
CA HIS A 226 -14.28 -5.48 -6.50
C HIS A 226 -12.85 -6.06 -6.50
N TYR A 227 -12.69 -7.39 -6.42
CA TYR A 227 -11.37 -8.02 -6.56
C TYR A 227 -10.88 -7.96 -8.01
N LEU A 228 -11.75 -8.16 -8.99
CA LEU A 228 -11.41 -8.01 -10.41
C LEU A 228 -10.93 -6.59 -10.70
N ARG A 229 -11.62 -5.58 -10.17
CA ARG A 229 -11.21 -4.19 -10.27
C ARG A 229 -9.84 -3.96 -9.61
N LEU A 230 -9.62 -4.49 -8.40
CA LEU A 230 -8.33 -4.42 -7.71
C LEU A 230 -7.18 -4.98 -8.57
N PHE A 231 -7.38 -6.10 -9.25
CA PHE A 231 -6.36 -6.68 -10.14
C PHE A 231 -6.04 -5.76 -11.32
N VAL A 232 -7.07 -5.22 -12.00
CA VAL A 232 -6.86 -4.27 -13.10
C VAL A 232 -6.12 -3.02 -12.60
N GLU A 233 -6.50 -2.47 -11.45
CA GLU A 233 -5.81 -1.31 -10.88
C GLU A 233 -4.37 -1.63 -10.44
N ALA A 234 -4.08 -2.86 -10.01
CA ALA A 234 -2.71 -3.30 -9.75
C ALA A 234 -1.89 -3.36 -11.05
N TYR A 235 -2.48 -3.78 -12.17
CA TYR A 235 -1.79 -3.71 -13.47
C TYR A 235 -1.52 -2.25 -13.89
N GLN A 236 -2.47 -1.34 -13.68
CA GLN A 236 -2.23 0.09 -13.89
C GLN A 236 -1.07 0.62 -13.03
N SER A 237 -0.98 0.19 -11.76
CA SER A 237 0.14 0.50 -10.86
C SER A 237 1.48 -0.05 -11.36
N TYR A 238 1.51 -1.24 -11.93
CA TYR A 238 2.71 -1.83 -12.53
C TYR A 238 3.17 -1.00 -13.73
N LEU A 239 2.26 -0.66 -14.66
CA LEU A 239 2.59 0.16 -15.82
C LEU A 239 3.09 1.56 -15.43
N PHE A 240 2.49 2.16 -14.41
CA PHE A 240 2.97 3.42 -13.83
C PHE A 240 4.43 3.30 -13.35
N ASN A 241 4.78 2.21 -12.64
CA ASN A 241 6.15 2.00 -12.19
C ASN A 241 7.11 1.89 -13.37
N VAL A 242 6.74 1.16 -14.43
CA VAL A 242 7.57 1.03 -15.65
C VAL A 242 7.78 2.40 -16.32
N VAL A 243 6.71 3.17 -16.51
CA VAL A 243 6.78 4.53 -17.09
C VAL A 243 7.66 5.45 -16.26
N LEU A 244 7.48 5.45 -14.93
CA LEU A 244 8.29 6.26 -14.00
C LEU A 244 9.78 5.89 -14.07
N SER A 245 10.11 4.60 -14.10
CA SER A 245 11.48 4.13 -14.24
C SER A 245 12.11 4.58 -15.56
N LYS A 246 11.41 4.38 -16.68
CA LYS A 246 11.89 4.79 -18.01
C LYS A 246 12.12 6.29 -18.08
N LEU A 247 11.14 7.09 -17.62
CA LEU A 247 11.23 8.54 -17.61
C LEU A 247 12.43 9.03 -16.79
N TRP A 248 12.63 8.48 -15.60
CA TRP A 248 13.75 8.84 -14.73
C TRP A 248 15.11 8.53 -15.36
N ILE A 249 15.27 7.32 -15.93
CA ILE A 249 16.52 6.88 -16.56
C ILE A 249 16.84 7.72 -17.80
N GLU A 250 15.85 7.96 -18.66
CA GLU A 250 16.02 8.78 -19.88
C GLU A 250 16.48 10.21 -19.54
N MET A 251 15.92 10.78 -18.47
CA MET A 251 16.32 12.11 -18.01
C MET A 251 17.74 12.13 -17.44
N LEU A 252 18.12 11.15 -16.62
CA LEU A 252 19.46 11.06 -16.03
C LEU A 252 20.57 10.83 -17.07
N ASN A 253 20.26 10.16 -18.19
CA ASN A 253 21.23 9.99 -19.28
C ASN A 253 21.63 11.31 -19.94
N ASN A 254 20.79 12.35 -19.81
CA ASN A 254 20.94 13.62 -20.52
C ASN A 254 21.11 14.83 -19.59
N ARG A 255 20.99 14.65 -18.27
CA ARG A 255 20.90 15.75 -17.29
C ARG A 255 21.53 15.36 -15.97
N SER A 256 21.95 16.37 -15.19
CA SER A 256 22.32 16.16 -13.79
C SER A 256 21.13 15.71 -12.95
N ILE A 257 21.40 15.14 -11.77
CA ILE A 257 20.38 14.74 -10.80
C ILE A 257 19.55 15.96 -10.40
N GLU A 258 20.19 17.09 -10.10
CA GLU A 258 19.53 18.31 -9.63
C GLU A 258 18.53 18.86 -10.67
N ASN A 259 18.93 18.88 -11.95
CA ASN A 259 18.06 19.30 -13.04
C ASN A 259 16.91 18.31 -13.26
N THR A 260 17.19 17.01 -13.14
CA THR A 260 16.17 15.96 -13.24
C THR A 260 15.12 16.12 -12.14
N VAL A 261 15.55 16.29 -10.89
CA VAL A 261 14.66 16.50 -9.74
C VAL A 261 13.83 17.78 -9.91
N SER A 262 14.41 18.87 -10.42
CA SER A 262 13.67 20.11 -10.70
C SER A 262 12.54 19.92 -11.72
N ILE A 263 12.82 19.19 -12.81
CA ILE A 263 11.82 18.89 -13.84
C ILE A 263 10.74 17.93 -13.29
N MET A 264 11.14 16.93 -12.51
CA MET A 264 10.20 16.01 -11.85
C MET A 264 9.31 16.71 -10.82
N ASN A 265 9.77 17.78 -10.17
CA ASN A 265 8.95 18.58 -9.25
C ASN A 265 8.00 19.55 -9.94
N SER A 266 8.20 19.82 -11.23
CA SER A 266 7.46 20.81 -12.00
C SER A 266 6.67 20.13 -13.12
N ILE A 267 7.30 19.96 -14.28
CA ILE A 267 6.69 19.42 -15.50
C ILE A 267 6.13 18.02 -15.25
N TYR A 268 6.95 17.12 -14.70
CA TYR A 268 6.55 15.73 -14.46
C TYR A 268 6.12 15.49 -13.02
N ARG A 269 5.61 16.51 -12.31
CA ARG A 269 5.12 16.33 -10.93
C ARG A 269 4.08 15.23 -10.86
N TYR A 270 3.11 15.28 -11.76
CA TYR A 270 2.07 14.26 -11.89
C TYR A 270 2.21 13.57 -13.23
N ILE A 271 2.41 12.25 -13.21
CA ILE A 271 2.46 11.42 -14.41
C ILE A 271 1.21 10.53 -14.47
N PRO A 272 0.76 10.12 -15.67
CA PRO A 272 -0.51 9.46 -15.80
C PRO A 272 -0.43 7.99 -15.36
N ILE A 273 -1.49 7.53 -14.74
CA ILE A 273 -1.83 6.13 -14.58
C ILE A 273 -2.61 5.72 -15.84
N ILE A 274 -2.05 4.77 -16.59
CA ILE A 274 -2.63 4.30 -17.85
C ILE A 274 -4.02 3.71 -17.63
N GLY A 275 -4.99 4.10 -18.47
CA GLY A 275 -6.35 3.56 -18.47
C GLY A 275 -7.14 4.03 -19.69
N SER A 276 -8.42 3.71 -19.74
CA SER A 276 -9.26 3.89 -20.95
C SER A 276 -9.45 5.33 -21.42
N ARG A 277 -9.24 6.30 -20.53
CA ARG A 277 -9.40 7.73 -20.82
C ARG A 277 -8.16 8.52 -20.44
N ILE A 278 -6.99 7.88 -20.56
CA ILE A 278 -5.71 8.53 -20.27
C ILE A 278 -5.58 9.82 -21.08
N LYS A 279 -5.19 10.91 -20.39
CA LYS A 279 -4.88 12.19 -21.02
C LYS A 279 -3.37 12.39 -20.97
N ILE A 280 -2.76 12.63 -22.12
CA ILE A 280 -1.31 12.86 -22.22
C ILE A 280 -1.09 14.21 -22.88
N HIS A 281 -0.52 15.14 -22.13
CA HIS A 281 -0.30 16.51 -22.59
C HIS A 281 1.17 16.82 -22.94
N GLN A 282 2.10 15.98 -22.49
CA GLN A 282 3.53 16.23 -22.61
C GLN A 282 4.14 15.25 -23.64
N PRO A 283 4.83 15.73 -24.68
CA PRO A 283 5.39 14.86 -25.72
C PRO A 283 6.39 13.82 -25.20
N GLY A 284 7.26 14.20 -24.25
CA GLY A 284 8.28 13.29 -23.72
C GLY A 284 7.69 12.03 -23.08
N ILE A 285 6.71 12.21 -22.18
CA ILE A 285 6.06 11.06 -21.53
C ILE A 285 5.14 10.28 -22.47
N LYS A 286 4.61 10.93 -23.52
CA LYS A 286 3.78 10.26 -24.53
C LYS A 286 4.53 9.13 -25.22
N ASN A 287 5.75 9.39 -25.68
CA ASN A 287 6.57 8.40 -26.38
C ASN A 287 6.87 7.20 -25.47
N ILE A 288 7.19 7.45 -24.20
CA ILE A 288 7.44 6.40 -23.20
C ILE A 288 6.18 5.54 -23.00
N ILE A 289 5.02 6.17 -22.88
CA ILE A 289 3.75 5.44 -22.70
C ILE A 289 3.41 4.62 -23.94
N GLU A 290 3.57 5.16 -25.13
CA GLU A 290 3.37 4.43 -26.39
C GLU A 290 4.32 3.22 -26.48
N GLU A 291 5.59 3.39 -26.12
CA GLU A 291 6.55 2.28 -26.03
C GLU A 291 6.08 1.20 -25.05
N VAL A 292 5.67 1.59 -23.83
CA VAL A 292 5.19 0.65 -22.80
C VAL A 292 3.93 -0.10 -23.25
N LEU A 293 2.96 0.59 -23.84
CA LEU A 293 1.74 -0.01 -24.38
C LEU A 293 2.06 -1.02 -25.50
N ASN A 294 2.97 -0.66 -26.41
CA ASN A 294 3.41 -1.53 -27.50
C ASN A 294 4.10 -2.79 -26.98
N VAL A 295 5.03 -2.66 -26.03
CA VAL A 295 5.73 -3.80 -25.41
C VAL A 295 4.75 -4.73 -24.68
N GLU A 296 3.78 -4.15 -23.97
CA GLU A 296 2.76 -4.93 -23.27
C GLU A 296 1.69 -5.51 -24.22
N GLY A 297 1.63 -5.01 -25.46
CA GLY A 297 0.67 -5.41 -26.48
C GLY A 297 -0.77 -5.11 -26.04
N ILE A 298 -1.00 -3.88 -25.57
CA ILE A 298 -2.30 -3.40 -25.09
C ILE A 298 -2.57 -1.99 -25.61
N GLU A 299 -3.84 -1.61 -25.67
CA GLU A 299 -4.30 -0.26 -26.00
C GLU A 299 -5.16 0.31 -24.86
N PRO A 300 -5.33 1.64 -24.75
CA PRO A 300 -6.18 2.24 -23.72
C PRO A 300 -7.59 1.63 -23.65
N LYS A 301 -8.19 1.30 -24.80
CA LYS A 301 -9.54 0.70 -24.86
C LYS A 301 -9.65 -0.66 -24.16
N ASP A 302 -8.55 -1.37 -23.96
CA ASP A 302 -8.54 -2.69 -23.32
C ASP A 302 -8.83 -2.62 -21.82
N PHE A 303 -8.68 -1.43 -21.22
CA PHE A 303 -9.12 -1.16 -19.85
C PHE A 303 -10.66 -1.01 -19.72
N ILE A 304 -11.42 -1.22 -20.80
CA ILE A 304 -12.88 -1.33 -20.81
C ILE A 304 -13.29 -2.81 -20.95
N LEU A 305 -13.41 -3.49 -19.82
CA LEU A 305 -13.81 -4.90 -19.74
C LEU A 305 -15.35 -5.00 -19.69
N LYS A 306 -15.98 -4.81 -20.84
CA LYS A 306 -17.46 -4.80 -20.99
C LYS A 306 -18.11 -6.06 -20.42
N GLU A 307 -17.47 -7.21 -20.61
CA GLU A 307 -17.94 -8.53 -20.19
C GLU A 307 -18.04 -8.68 -18.66
N LEU A 308 -17.21 -7.93 -17.94
CA LEU A 308 -17.14 -7.85 -16.48
C LEU A 308 -17.79 -6.56 -15.94
N GLY A 309 -18.23 -5.67 -16.82
CA GLY A 309 -18.73 -4.33 -16.49
C GLY A 309 -17.66 -3.42 -15.87
N ILE A 310 -16.37 -3.65 -16.06
CA ILE A 310 -15.31 -2.87 -15.41
C ILE A 310 -14.74 -1.86 -16.40
N GLU A 311 -14.64 -0.59 -16.01
CA GLU A 311 -13.90 0.44 -16.74
C GLU A 311 -12.87 1.05 -15.80
N SER A 312 -11.59 0.90 -16.13
CA SER A 312 -10.49 1.56 -15.45
C SER A 312 -10.01 2.75 -16.27
N ARG A 313 -10.47 3.95 -15.90
CA ARG A 313 -10.28 5.17 -16.72
C ARG A 313 -8.84 5.70 -16.76
N GLY A 314 -8.04 5.35 -15.76
CA GLY A 314 -6.75 6.00 -15.52
C GLY A 314 -6.92 7.23 -14.63
N ASP A 315 -5.79 7.79 -14.20
CA ASP A 315 -5.73 8.95 -13.30
C ASP A 315 -4.33 9.60 -13.43
N PHE A 316 -3.94 10.45 -12.50
CA PHE A 316 -2.59 10.98 -12.36
C PHE A 316 -2.06 10.71 -10.95
N ARG A 317 -0.74 10.55 -10.85
CA ARG A 317 -0.07 10.32 -9.57
C ARG A 317 1.25 11.06 -9.51
N GLU A 318 1.59 11.56 -8.33
CA GLU A 318 2.88 12.20 -8.11
C GLU A 318 4.03 11.25 -8.44
N SER A 319 5.01 11.71 -9.22
CA SER A 319 6.14 10.92 -9.70
C SER A 319 7.25 10.77 -8.65
N ILE A 320 7.39 11.77 -7.78
CA ILE A 320 8.32 11.81 -6.65
C ILE A 320 7.59 12.16 -5.38
N THR A 321 8.18 11.78 -4.26
CA THR A 321 7.69 12.09 -2.92
C THR A 321 8.88 12.27 -1.99
N TYR A 322 8.61 12.63 -0.73
CA TYR A 322 9.61 13.00 0.25
C TYR A 322 9.38 12.30 1.57
N ALA A 323 10.41 11.63 2.08
CA ALA A 323 10.50 11.26 3.47
C ALA A 323 10.88 12.48 4.31
N ARG A 324 9.93 12.98 5.10
CA ARG A 324 10.11 14.12 5.98
C ARG A 324 10.49 13.65 7.38
N ASP A 325 11.05 14.57 8.18
CA ASP A 325 11.36 14.35 9.59
C ASP A 325 12.17 13.05 9.83
N ILE A 326 13.23 12.87 9.03
CA ILE A 326 14.07 11.66 9.08
C ILE A 326 15.00 11.70 10.28
N TYR A 327 14.69 10.93 11.31
CA TYR A 327 15.55 10.68 12.46
C TYR A 327 16.15 9.28 12.37
N VAL A 328 17.45 9.18 12.67
CA VAL A 328 18.18 7.92 12.61
C VAL A 328 19.00 7.77 13.88
N TYR A 329 18.90 6.61 14.49
CA TYR A 329 19.75 6.18 15.60
C TYR A 329 20.35 4.83 15.23
N SER A 330 21.64 4.64 15.49
CA SER A 330 22.33 3.36 15.28
C SER A 330 23.05 2.93 16.54
N GLU A 331 23.02 1.63 16.83
CA GLU A 331 23.69 1.00 17.96
C GLU A 331 24.09 -0.42 17.57
N ARG A 332 25.41 -0.69 17.51
CA ARG A 332 25.99 -2.00 17.14
C ARG A 332 25.45 -2.56 15.82
N ASN A 333 24.41 -3.41 15.91
CA ASN A 333 23.79 -4.13 14.79
C ASN A 333 22.34 -3.68 14.54
N GLU A 334 21.88 -2.62 15.21
CA GLU A 334 20.53 -2.08 15.09
C GLU A 334 20.54 -0.66 14.53
N ILE A 335 19.65 -0.39 13.57
CA ILE A 335 19.34 0.96 13.11
C ILE A 335 17.85 1.21 13.32
N ARG A 336 17.52 2.29 14.03
CA ARG A 336 16.15 2.79 14.19
C ARG A 336 15.97 4.03 13.32
N ILE A 337 15.00 3.98 12.42
CA ILE A 337 14.70 5.05 11.47
C ILE A 337 13.26 5.50 11.73
N SER A 338 13.06 6.79 11.98
CA SER A 338 11.75 7.44 12.00
C SER A 338 11.63 8.39 10.82
N PHE A 339 10.50 8.39 10.13
CA PHE A 339 10.22 9.31 9.02
C PHE A 339 8.71 9.43 8.77
N VAL A 340 8.32 10.51 8.10
CA VAL A 340 6.93 10.79 7.69
C VAL A 340 6.80 10.70 6.19
N LEU A 341 5.74 10.03 5.72
CA LEU A 341 5.34 10.00 4.31
C LEU A 341 3.93 10.52 4.14
N ASP A 342 3.70 11.21 3.02
CA ASP A 342 2.37 11.66 2.62
C ASP A 342 1.49 10.47 2.19
N ARG A 343 0.17 10.68 2.18
CA ARG A 343 -0.78 9.64 1.75
C ARG A 343 -0.48 9.17 0.32
N GLY A 344 -0.65 7.87 0.10
CA GLY A 344 -0.41 7.27 -1.21
C GLY A 344 1.06 6.93 -1.49
N SER A 345 2.00 7.25 -0.60
CA SER A 345 3.39 6.79 -0.66
C SER A 345 3.62 5.55 0.22
N TYR A 346 4.69 4.80 -0.07
CA TYR A 346 4.94 3.49 0.52
C TYR A 346 6.27 3.47 1.27
N ALA A 347 6.24 3.10 2.56
CA ALA A 347 7.45 2.96 3.37
C ALA A 347 8.42 1.92 2.80
N SER A 348 7.90 0.84 2.19
CA SER A 348 8.71 -0.19 1.54
C SER A 348 9.59 0.37 0.42
N ILE A 349 9.11 1.36 -0.34
CA ILE A 349 9.89 2.01 -1.40
C ILE A 349 11.00 2.87 -0.78
N PHE A 350 10.71 3.64 0.27
CA PHE A 350 11.72 4.42 0.96
C PHE A 350 12.82 3.53 1.57
N ILE A 351 12.41 2.45 2.26
CA ILE A 351 13.33 1.46 2.84
C ILE A 351 14.18 0.81 1.74
N ARG A 352 13.60 0.49 0.57
CA ARG A 352 14.33 -0.06 -0.58
C ARG A 352 15.44 0.88 -1.06
N GLU A 353 15.24 2.19 -1.08
CA GLU A 353 16.29 3.14 -1.49
C GLU A 353 17.51 3.10 -0.55
N ILE A 354 17.26 2.78 0.73
CA ILE A 354 18.30 2.68 1.75
C ILE A 354 18.96 1.30 1.71
N ILE A 355 18.19 0.22 1.68
CA ILE A 355 18.73 -1.15 1.78
C ILE A 355 19.28 -1.66 0.44
N ARG A 356 18.65 -1.27 -0.67
CA ARG A 356 18.94 -1.75 -2.03
C ARG A 356 18.91 -3.27 -2.16
N SER A 357 17.99 -3.94 -1.46
CA SER A 357 17.69 -5.37 -1.61
C SER A 357 16.28 -5.55 -2.16
N ASP A 358 15.92 -6.80 -2.49
CA ASP A 358 14.54 -7.16 -2.82
C ASP A 358 13.61 -6.87 -1.62
N PRO A 359 12.59 -6.01 -1.79
CA PRO A 359 11.60 -5.73 -0.75
C PRO A 359 10.84 -6.94 -0.25
N LEU A 360 10.70 -8.01 -1.03
CA LEU A 360 10.10 -9.25 -0.53
C LEU A 360 10.84 -9.85 0.68
N LEU A 361 12.11 -9.48 0.89
CA LEU A 361 12.89 -9.93 2.05
C LEU A 361 12.56 -9.16 3.34
N PHE A 362 11.88 -8.01 3.25
CA PHE A 362 11.61 -7.14 4.41
C PHE A 362 10.16 -6.60 4.49
N THR A 363 9.31 -6.89 3.51
CA THR A 363 7.87 -6.60 3.50
C THR A 363 7.07 -7.86 3.77
#